data_AF-W1YH35-F1
#
_entry.id   AF-W1YH35-F1
#
_cell.length_a   1.000
_cell.length_b   1.000
_cell.length_c   1.000
_cell.angle_alpha   90.00
_cell.angle_beta   90.00
_cell.angle_gamma   90.00
#
_symmetry.space_group_name_H-M   'P 1'
#
loop_
_entity.id
_entity.type
_entity.pdbx_description
1 polymer ?
#
loop_
_entity_poly.entity_id
_entity_poly.type
_entity_poly.pdbx_seq_one_letter_code
_entity_poly.pdbx_strand_id
1 'polypeptide(L)'
;QICESNVVDELHLEEAHYAAQKGVHWFVGYCKLGNVWDFQNKLVVIDDENVEITIEADQSTDNPRHIMSYGKLKNSEIVSRVHMYVT
;
A
#
# COMPACT_ATOMS: atom_id res chain seq x y z
N GLN A 1 27.57 12.90 -19.62
CA GLN A 1 26.93 12.98 -18.30
C GLN A 1 25.62 12.23 -18.42
N ILE A 2 25.54 11.04 -17.84
CA ILE A 2 24.29 10.26 -17.81
C ILE A 2 23.48 10.88 -16.67
N CYS A 3 22.24 11.28 -16.92
CA CYS A 3 21.37 11.86 -15.90
C CYS A 3 21.02 10.79 -14.87
N GLU A 4 21.71 10.78 -13.73
CA GLU A 4 21.46 9.88 -12.61
C GLU A 4 20.10 10.13 -11.93
N SER A 5 19.47 11.29 -12.14
CA SER A 5 18.21 11.63 -11.46
C SER A 5 17.06 10.70 -11.84
N ASN A 6 16.96 10.28 -13.11
CA ASN A 6 15.85 9.42 -13.56
C ASN A 6 15.93 8.02 -12.93
N VAL A 7 17.16 7.53 -12.69
CA VAL A 7 17.38 6.17 -12.14
C VAL A 7 17.04 6.13 -10.66
N VAL A 8 17.34 7.19 -9.92
CA VAL A 8 17.00 7.32 -8.49
C VAL A 8 15.49 7.39 -8.30
N ASP A 9 14.78 8.14 -9.15
CA ASP A 9 13.31 8.24 -9.08
C ASP A 9 12.64 6.91 -9.45
N GLU A 10 13.13 6.21 -10.47
CA GLU A 10 12.63 4.87 -10.85
C GLU A 10 12.83 3.84 -9.73
N LEU A 11 14.00 3.82 -9.08
CA LEU A 11 14.26 2.92 -7.96
C LEU A 11 13.31 3.16 -6.79
N HIS A 12 13.13 4.43 -6.38
CA HIS A 12 12.22 4.76 -5.29
C HIS A 12 10.75 4.44 -5.64
N LEU A 13 10.35 4.55 -6.90
CA LEU A 13 9.02 4.14 -7.35
C LEU A 13 8.83 2.61 -7.23
N GLU A 14 9.84 1.82 -7.59
CA GLU A 14 9.84 0.37 -7.42
C GLU A 14 9.79 -0.03 -5.94
N GLU A 15 10.57 0.63 -5.08
CA GLU A 15 10.57 0.42 -3.63
C GLU A 15 9.21 0.73 -3.00
N ALA A 16 8.62 1.87 -3.34
CA ALA A 16 7.28 2.23 -2.89
C ALA A 16 6.23 1.22 -3.38
N HIS A 17 6.35 0.75 -4.63
CA HIS A 17 5.46 -0.27 -5.20
C HIS A 17 5.61 -1.62 -4.48
N TYR A 18 6.84 -2.02 -4.17
CA TYR A 18 7.12 -3.22 -3.39
C TYR A 18 6.50 -3.14 -1.99
N ALA A 19 6.60 -1.98 -1.33
CA ALA A 19 5.93 -1.74 -0.06
C ALA A 19 4.39 -1.86 -0.17
N ALA A 20 3.78 -1.28 -1.22
CA ALA A 20 2.35 -1.44 -1.49
C ALA A 20 1.96 -2.91 -1.71
N GLN A 21 2.74 -3.68 -2.46
CA GLN A 21 2.53 -5.13 -2.67
C GLN A 21 2.65 -5.94 -1.37
N LYS A 22 3.58 -5.57 -0.47
CA LYS A 22 3.65 -6.18 0.87
C LYS A 22 2.36 -5.98 1.66
N GLY A 23 1.76 -4.79 1.61
CA GLY A 23 0.48 -4.54 2.27
C GLY A 23 -0.66 -5.40 1.71
N VAL A 24 -0.70 -5.63 0.39
CA VAL A 24 -1.62 -6.58 -0.26
C VAL A 24 -1.45 -7.99 0.31
N HIS A 25 -0.22 -8.50 0.34
CA HIS A 25 0.04 -9.85 0.85
C HIS A 25 -0.30 -9.99 2.33
N TRP A 26 0.00 -8.97 3.13
CA TRP A 26 -0.38 -8.92 4.53
C TRP A 26 -1.90 -8.97 4.68
N PHE A 27 -2.64 -8.18 3.90
CA PHE A 27 -4.10 -8.12 3.95
C PHE A 27 -4.75 -9.45 3.60
N VAL A 28 -4.24 -10.14 2.56
CA VAL A 28 -4.69 -11.49 2.21
C VAL A 28 -4.49 -12.45 3.37
N GLY A 29 -3.36 -12.37 4.08
CA GLY A 29 -3.11 -13.14 5.30
C GLY A 29 -4.08 -12.79 6.43
N TYR A 30 -4.29 -11.50 6.67
CA TYR A 30 -5.23 -10.97 7.65
C TYR A 30 -6.64 -11.53 7.46
N CYS A 31 -7.16 -11.49 6.23
CA CYS A 31 -8.48 -12.05 5.89
C CYS A 31 -8.51 -13.58 6.03
N LYS A 32 -7.46 -14.30 5.58
CA LYS A 32 -7.40 -15.78 5.69
C LYS A 32 -7.42 -16.29 7.11
N LEU A 33 -6.96 -15.48 8.07
CA LEU A 33 -7.01 -15.79 9.50
C LEU A 33 -8.40 -15.52 10.13
N GLY A 34 -9.39 -15.12 9.34
CA GLY A 34 -10.76 -14.87 9.80
C GLY A 34 -10.96 -13.52 10.48
N ASN A 35 -9.98 -12.60 10.37
CA ASN A 35 -10.14 -11.26 10.90
C ASN A 35 -11.15 -10.46 10.06
N VAL A 36 -11.89 -9.59 10.73
CA VAL A 36 -12.87 -8.68 10.13
C VAL A 36 -12.33 -7.26 10.22
N TRP A 37 -12.60 -6.45 9.19
CA TRP A 37 -12.32 -5.02 9.18
C TRP A 37 -13.58 -4.30 8.71
N ASP A 38 -13.94 -3.21 9.39
CA ASP A 38 -15.18 -2.44 9.14
C ASP A 38 -15.08 -1.49 7.94
N PHE A 39 -13.91 -1.39 7.31
CA PHE A 39 -13.62 -0.51 6.19
C PHE A 39 -13.85 0.98 6.46
N GLN A 40 -13.93 1.40 7.73
CA GLN A 40 -14.11 2.82 8.08
C GLN A 40 -12.78 3.53 8.26
N ASN A 41 -11.86 2.91 9.00
CA ASN A 41 -10.56 3.51 9.33
C ASN A 41 -9.46 2.77 8.59
N LYS A 42 -8.45 3.50 8.11
CA LYS A 42 -7.26 2.89 7.49
C LYS A 42 -6.60 1.91 8.46
N LEU A 43 -6.12 0.78 7.94
CA LEU A 43 -5.23 -0.10 8.67
C LEU A 43 -3.80 0.38 8.47
N VAL A 44 -3.06 0.51 9.57
CA VAL A 44 -1.62 0.75 9.54
C VAL A 44 -0.92 -0.60 9.68
N VAL A 45 -0.28 -1.05 8.59
CA VAL A 45 0.41 -2.35 8.54
C VAL A 45 1.85 -2.21 9.01
N ILE A 46 2.54 -1.18 8.52
CA ILE A 46 3.89 -0.78 8.94
C ILE A 46 3.90 0.73 9.04
N ASP A 47 4.54 1.25 10.08
CA ASP A 47 4.83 2.67 10.25
C ASP A 47 6.17 2.82 10.98
N ASP A 48 7.27 2.74 10.22
CA ASP A 48 8.63 2.89 10.74
C ASP A 48 9.26 4.22 10.29
N GLU A 49 10.55 4.44 10.58
CA GLU A 49 11.23 5.70 10.25
C GLU A 49 11.30 5.98 8.74
N ASN A 50 11.30 4.95 7.90
CA ASN A 50 11.57 5.06 6.47
C ASN A 50 10.34 4.74 5.60
N VAL A 51 9.47 3.84 6.05
CA VAL A 51 8.35 3.30 5.27
C VAL A 51 7.06 3.33 6.07
N GLU A 52 5.99 3.79 5.44
CA GLU A 52 4.61 3.60 5.90
C GLU A 52 3.87 2.71 4.90
N ILE A 53 3.18 1.69 5.40
CA ILE A 53 2.27 0.84 4.64
C ILE A 53 0.88 0.93 5.26
N THR A 54 -0.09 1.43 4.49
CA THR A 54 -1.48 1.52 4.91
C THR A 54 -2.40 0.77 3.97
N ILE A 55 -3.55 0.34 4.49
CA ILE A 55 -4.64 -0.22 3.69
C ILE A 55 -5.87 0.63 3.93
N GLU A 56 -6.48 1.09 2.84
CA GLU A 56 -7.66 1.95 2.86
C GLU A 56 -8.72 1.34 1.96
N ALA A 57 -9.97 1.38 2.42
CA ALA A 57 -11.09 1.00 1.59
C ALA A 57 -11.58 2.22 0.82
N ASP A 58 -12.08 1.98 -0.39
CA ASP A 58 -12.90 2.97 -1.07
C ASP A 58 -14.14 3.28 -0.22
N GLN A 59 -14.62 4.52 -0.30
CA GLN A 59 -15.84 4.94 0.39
C GLN A 59 -17.06 4.22 -0.18
N SER A 60 -17.02 3.80 -1.45
CA SER A 60 -18.11 3.05 -2.08
C SER A 60 -18.38 1.71 -1.38
N THR A 61 -19.63 1.49 -0.98
CA THR A 61 -20.16 0.22 -0.41
C THR A 61 -20.53 -0.81 -1.45
N ASP A 62 -20.09 -0.63 -2.70
CA ASP A 62 -20.29 -1.61 -3.75
C ASP A 62 -19.60 -2.94 -3.39
N ASN A 63 -20.21 -4.04 -3.85
CA ASN A 63 -19.68 -5.39 -3.71
C ASN A 63 -19.33 -5.92 -5.12
N PRO A 64 -18.07 -6.29 -5.40
CA PRO A 64 -16.93 -6.39 -4.48
C PRO A 64 -16.42 -5.03 -3.98
N ARG A 65 -16.05 -4.98 -2.69
CA ARG A 65 -15.47 -3.81 -2.03
C ARG A 65 -14.08 -3.55 -2.58
N HIS A 66 -13.83 -2.31 -3.00
CA HIS A 66 -12.53 -1.88 -3.51
C HIS A 66 -11.62 -1.42 -2.36
N ILE A 67 -10.37 -1.90 -2.36
CA ILE A 67 -9.38 -1.66 -1.32
C ILE A 67 -8.05 -1.29 -1.99
N MET A 68 -7.32 -0.37 -1.37
CA MET A 68 -6.02 0.09 -1.82
C MET A 68 -4.98 -0.12 -0.72
N SER A 69 -3.87 -0.76 -1.07
CA SER A 69 -2.67 -0.80 -0.24
C SER A 69 -1.73 0.29 -0.72
N TYR A 70 -1.29 1.17 0.18
CA TYR A 70 -0.34 2.24 -0.09
C TYR A 70 1.02 1.88 0.52
N GLY A 71 2.08 2.13 -0.25
CA GLY A 71 3.46 2.10 0.22
C GLY A 71 4.07 3.48 0.06
N LYS A 72 4.45 4.11 1.17
CA LYS A 72 5.06 5.44 1.21
C LYS A 72 6.50 5.34 1.72
N LEU A 73 7.43 5.87 0.95
CA LEU A 73 8.80 6.12 1.40
C LEU A 73 8.85 7.53 2.01
N LYS A 74 9.08 7.63 3.32
CA LYS A 74 9.01 8.90 4.06
C LYS A 74 10.14 9.85 3.68
N ASN A 75 11.33 9.31 3.39
CA ASN A 75 12.51 10.13 3.08
C ASN A 75 12.43 10.82 1.72
N SER A 76 11.67 10.24 0.78
CA SER A 76 11.51 10.77 -0.58
C SER A 76 10.09 11.27 -0.87
N GLU A 77 9.15 11.13 0.08
CA GLU A 77 7.72 11.44 -0.09
C GLU A 77 7.07 10.73 -1.30
N ILE A 78 7.67 9.64 -1.77
CA ILE A 78 7.15 8.85 -2.90
C ILE A 78 6.12 7.86 -2.38
N VAL A 79 4.97 7.82 -3.06
CA VAL A 79 3.86 6.94 -2.73
C VAL A 79 3.50 6.11 -3.94
N SER A 80 3.37 4.80 -3.73
CA SER A 80 2.77 3.88 -4.69
C SER A 80 1.55 3.22 -4.07
N ARG A 81 0.67 2.68 -4.92
CA ARG A 81 -0.53 1.97 -4.47
C ARG A 81 -0.82 0.75 -5.32
N VAL A 82 -1.41 -0.27 -4.70
CA VAL A 82 -1.92 -1.47 -5.36
C VAL A 82 -3.39 -1.64 -5.02
N HIS A 83 -4.19 -1.84 -6.06
CA HIS A 83 -5.63 -1.99 -5.99
C HIS A 83 -6.02 -3.46 -5.81
N MET A 84 -7.05 -3.71 -4.99
CA MET A 84 -7.61 -5.03 -4.70
C MET A 84 -9.13 -4.96 -4.59
N TYR A 85 -9.78 -6.11 -4.80
CA TYR A 85 -11.21 -6.28 -4.61
C TYR A 85 -11.45 -7.43 -3.63
N VAL A 86 -12.36 -7.22 -2.67
CA VAL A 86 -12.79 -8.26 -1.73
C VAL A 86 -14.30 -8.40 -1.70
N THR A 87 -14.77 -9.61 -1.45
CA THR A 87 -16.19 -10.02 -1.41
C THR A 87 -16.58 -10.51 -0.03
#